data_AF-A0A7G1IH14-F1
#
_entry.id   AF-A0A7G1IH14-F1
#
_cell.length_a   1.000
_cell.length_b   1.000
_cell.length_c   1.000
_cell.angle_alpha   90.00
_cell.angle_beta   90.00
_cell.angle_gamma   90.00
#
_symmetry.space_group_name_H-M   'P 1'
#
loop_
_entity.id
_entity.type
_entity.pdbx_description
1 polymer ?
#
loop_
_entity_poly.entity_id
_entity_poly.type
_entity_poly.pdbx_seq_one_letter_code
_entity_poly.pdbx_strand_id
1 'polypeptide(L)'
;MQTYGVYENAIFMPGNVAPQYSEWIAFSGTSVTLDGEQRYLDSDLAYQRACLHAIDYLTKFGYSPEQAYLLLGSAPIEGRLSGVVDIPNSCATVYIPTAIFDFPVTPSASGPHRIDPGMGRRGPASPVDRGIRR
;
A
#
# COMPACT_ATOMS: atom_id res chain seq x y z
N MET A 1 -10.83 32.35 -14.19
CA MET A 1 -11.43 31.73 -12.98
C MET A 1 -12.00 32.75 -11.98
N GLN A 2 -11.79 34.06 -12.16
CA GLN A 2 -12.30 35.11 -11.24
C GLN A 2 -13.80 35.02 -10.95
N THR A 3 -14.62 34.64 -11.93
CA THR A 3 -16.06 34.39 -11.78
C THR A 3 -16.39 33.32 -10.72
N TYR A 4 -15.51 32.33 -10.51
CA TYR A 4 -15.67 31.25 -9.54
C TYR A 4 -14.79 31.43 -8.28
N GLY A 5 -14.11 32.58 -8.13
CA GLY A 5 -13.33 32.89 -6.93
C GLY A 5 -12.06 32.06 -6.74
N VAL A 6 -11.52 31.46 -7.81
CA VAL A 6 -10.30 30.64 -7.74
C VAL A 6 -9.11 31.45 -8.25
N TYR A 7 -8.12 31.64 -7.38
CA TYR A 7 -6.98 32.55 -7.62
C TYR A 7 -5.60 31.90 -7.50
N GLU A 8 -5.47 30.84 -6.70
CA GLU A 8 -4.15 30.26 -6.37
C GLU A 8 -3.89 28.94 -7.09
N ASN A 9 -4.82 27.98 -6.96
CA ASN A 9 -4.65 26.62 -7.46
C ASN A 9 -5.64 26.31 -8.58
N ALA A 10 -5.24 25.44 -9.52
CA ALA A 10 -6.12 25.02 -10.60
C ALA A 10 -7.27 24.12 -10.07
N ILE A 11 -8.45 24.29 -10.66
CA ILE A 11 -9.51 23.27 -10.62
C ILE A 11 -9.48 22.55 -11.96
N PHE A 12 -9.55 21.22 -11.92
CA PHE A 12 -9.64 20.39 -13.11
C PHE A 12 -10.74 19.36 -12.94
N MET A 13 -11.33 18.95 -14.07
CA MET A 13 -12.26 17.83 -14.13
C MET A 13 -11.47 16.61 -14.59
N PRO A 14 -11.40 15.53 -13.78
CA PRO A 14 -10.83 14.27 -14.24
C PRO A 14 -11.57 13.74 -15.48
N GLY A 15 -10.90 12.88 -16.26
CA GLY A 15 -11.53 12.25 -17.42
C GLY A 15 -12.72 11.38 -17.03
N ASN A 16 -13.73 11.30 -17.89
CA ASN A 16 -14.97 10.55 -17.63
C ASN A 16 -14.80 9.02 -17.67
N VAL A 17 -13.61 8.53 -18.03
CA VAL A 17 -13.29 7.10 -18.19
C VAL A 17 -12.16 6.75 -17.23
N ALA A 18 -12.51 6.47 -15.98
CA ALA A 18 -11.60 5.88 -15.01
C ALA A 18 -11.92 4.39 -14.83
N PRO A 19 -10.93 3.51 -14.59
CA PRO A 19 -11.23 2.16 -14.13
C PRO A 19 -11.98 2.26 -12.80
N GLN A 20 -13.25 1.84 -12.80
CA GLN A 20 -14.08 1.84 -11.60
C GLN A 20 -13.90 0.52 -10.88
N TYR A 21 -13.26 0.55 -9.72
CA TYR A 21 -13.19 -0.58 -8.80
C TYR A 21 -14.24 -0.42 -7.71
N SER A 22 -15.04 -1.46 -7.49
CA SER A 22 -16.11 -1.47 -6.48
C SER A 22 -15.66 -2.02 -5.13
N GLU A 23 -14.60 -2.84 -5.11
CA GLU A 23 -14.14 -3.55 -3.93
C GLU A 23 -12.67 -3.28 -3.65
N TRP A 24 -12.37 -3.04 -2.38
CA TRP A 24 -11.07 -2.58 -1.91
C TRP A 24 -10.70 -3.27 -0.61
N ILE A 25 -9.41 -3.53 -0.44
CA ILE A 25 -8.81 -3.81 0.86
C ILE A 25 -8.04 -2.57 1.31
N ALA A 26 -8.29 -2.11 2.54
CA ALA A 26 -7.72 -0.88 3.06
C ALA A 26 -6.75 -1.15 4.22
N PHE A 27 -5.63 -0.41 4.22
CA PHE A 27 -4.61 -0.47 5.25
C PHE A 27 -4.43 0.92 5.85
N SER A 28 -4.43 1.02 7.17
CA SER A 28 -4.28 2.29 7.89
C SER A 28 -2.89 2.43 8.50
N GLY A 29 -2.45 3.67 8.65
CA GLY A 29 -1.28 4.04 9.42
C GLY A 29 -1.55 5.27 10.28
N THR A 30 -0.74 5.42 11.32
CA THR A 30 -0.79 6.55 12.26
C THR A 30 0.55 7.24 12.35
N SER A 31 0.61 8.41 12.99
CA SER A 31 1.84 9.18 13.23
C SER A 31 2.77 8.55 14.29
N VAL A 32 2.96 7.23 14.23
CA VAL A 32 3.83 6.46 15.14
C VAL A 32 4.88 5.73 14.32
N THR A 33 6.14 5.92 14.68
CA THR A 33 7.29 5.30 13.99
C THR A 33 7.33 3.78 14.19
N LEU A 34 8.21 3.09 13.48
CA LEU A 34 8.39 1.63 13.61
C LEU A 34 8.92 1.21 14.99
N ASP A 35 9.67 2.09 15.66
CA ASP A 35 10.21 1.94 17.01
C ASP A 35 9.27 2.47 18.11
N GLY A 36 8.09 2.98 17.73
CA GLY A 36 7.04 3.38 18.67
C GLY A 36 7.09 4.85 19.13
N GLU A 37 7.91 5.69 18.50
CA GLU A 37 7.93 7.13 18.76
C GLU A 37 6.65 7.78 18.21
N GLN A 38 5.92 8.51 19.06
CA GLN A 38 4.77 9.30 18.65
C GLN A 38 5.21 10.63 18.04
N ARG A 39 4.83 10.89 16.78
CA ARG A 39 4.96 12.18 16.10
C ARG A 39 3.65 12.96 16.15
N TYR A 40 3.74 14.28 16.11
CA TYR A 40 2.58 15.17 16.20
C TYR A 40 1.98 15.42 14.81
N LEU A 41 0.77 14.92 14.57
CA LEU A 41 -0.02 15.09 13.35
C LEU A 41 0.78 14.89 12.05
N ASP A 42 1.69 13.92 12.06
CA ASP A 42 2.57 13.60 10.93
C ASP A 42 1.82 12.70 9.94
N SER A 43 1.28 13.33 8.89
CA SER A 43 0.49 12.67 7.84
C SER A 43 1.37 11.87 6.87
N ASP A 44 2.61 12.30 6.66
CA ASP A 44 3.56 11.62 5.79
C ASP A 44 3.99 10.29 6.43
N LEU A 45 4.32 10.33 7.72
CA LEU A 45 4.57 9.12 8.50
C LEU A 45 3.33 8.22 8.50
N ALA A 46 2.13 8.75 8.78
CA ALA A 46 0.91 7.96 8.76
C ALA A 46 0.71 7.24 7.41
N TYR A 47 0.96 7.92 6.30
CA TYR A 47 0.86 7.33 4.96
C TYR A 47 1.94 6.27 4.70
N GLN A 48 3.19 6.54 5.11
CA GLN A 48 4.27 5.56 5.07
C GLN A 48 3.91 4.29 5.86
N ARG A 49 3.33 4.43 7.06
CA ARG A 49 2.90 3.30 7.90
C ARG A 49 1.79 2.48 7.21
N ALA A 50 0.82 3.14 6.57
CA ALA A 50 -0.21 2.48 5.78
C ALA A 50 0.38 1.63 4.64
N CYS A 51 1.33 2.21 3.87
CA CYS A 51 2.06 1.49 2.82
C CYS A 51 2.83 0.28 3.35
N LEU A 52 3.52 0.41 4.49
CA LEU A 52 4.27 -0.69 5.10
C LEU A 52 3.34 -1.83 5.55
N HIS A 53 2.18 -1.52 6.15
CA HIS A 53 1.20 -2.55 6.50
C HIS A 53 0.64 -3.27 5.26
N ALA A 54 0.41 -2.55 4.17
CA ALA A 54 0.01 -3.14 2.89
C ALA A 54 1.10 -4.07 2.31
N ILE A 55 2.37 -3.64 2.35
CA ILE A 55 3.51 -4.46 1.93
C ILE A 55 3.60 -5.72 2.79
N ASP A 56 3.59 -5.59 4.11
CA ASP A 56 3.64 -6.72 5.05
C ASP A 56 2.50 -7.72 4.78
N TYR A 57 1.30 -7.23 4.48
CA TYR A 57 0.16 -8.06 4.11
C TYR A 57 0.43 -8.84 2.81
N LEU A 58 0.84 -8.16 1.74
CA LEU A 58 1.12 -8.79 0.45
C LEU A 58 2.27 -9.83 0.54
N THR A 59 3.25 -9.63 1.41
CA THR A 59 4.31 -10.65 1.62
C THR A 59 3.77 -11.98 2.16
N LYS A 60 2.62 -11.97 2.87
CA LYS A 60 1.93 -13.20 3.31
C LYS A 60 1.37 -14.00 2.14
N PHE A 61 1.14 -13.37 0.99
CA PHE A 61 0.72 -14.05 -0.25
C PHE A 61 1.89 -14.58 -1.08
N GLY A 62 3.13 -14.15 -0.79
CA GLY A 62 4.33 -14.68 -1.45
C GLY A 62 5.17 -13.64 -2.19
N TYR A 63 4.65 -12.41 -2.37
CA TYR A 63 5.40 -11.29 -2.91
C TYR A 63 6.67 -11.00 -2.11
N SER A 64 7.73 -10.54 -2.78
CA SER A 64 8.84 -9.86 -2.10
C SER A 64 8.39 -8.45 -1.67
N PRO A 65 9.03 -7.85 -0.65
CA PRO A 65 8.73 -6.47 -0.27
C PRO A 65 8.88 -5.48 -1.43
N GLU A 66 9.87 -5.70 -2.31
CA GLU A 66 10.13 -4.87 -3.49
C GLU A 66 9.01 -5.02 -4.53
N GLN A 67 8.53 -6.25 -4.76
CA GLN A 67 7.38 -6.49 -5.65
C GLN A 67 6.12 -5.80 -5.13
N ALA A 68 5.84 -5.92 -3.83
CA ALA A 68 4.71 -5.25 -3.21
C ALA A 68 4.83 -3.72 -3.29
N TYR A 69 6.02 -3.17 -3.04
CA TYR A 69 6.29 -1.74 -3.18
C TYR A 69 6.08 -1.24 -4.62
N LEU A 70 6.59 -1.97 -5.62
CA LEU A 70 6.37 -1.65 -7.04
C LEU A 70 4.89 -1.73 -7.42
N LEU A 71 4.14 -2.70 -6.87
CA LEU A 71 2.69 -2.79 -7.07
C LEU A 71 1.98 -1.55 -6.52
N LEU A 72 2.30 -1.10 -5.31
CA LEU A 72 1.70 0.11 -4.75
C LEU A 72 2.02 1.37 -5.57
N GLY A 73 3.18 1.42 -6.23
CA GLY A 73 3.56 2.55 -7.09
C GLY A 73 2.97 2.53 -8.51
N SER A 74 2.38 1.42 -8.94
CA SER A 74 1.93 1.23 -10.34
C SER A 74 0.48 0.84 -10.49
N ALA A 75 -0.09 0.13 -9.52
CA ALA A 75 -1.50 -0.19 -9.50
C ALA A 75 -2.33 1.07 -9.18
N PRO A 76 -3.60 1.13 -9.62
CA PRO A 76 -4.52 2.22 -9.32
C PRO A 76 -5.01 2.15 -7.86
N ILE A 77 -4.08 2.26 -6.91
CA ILE A 77 -4.38 2.35 -5.48
C ILE A 77 -4.94 3.73 -5.15
N GLU A 78 -5.66 3.84 -4.04
CA GLU A 78 -6.07 5.13 -3.50
C GLU A 78 -5.37 5.42 -2.18
N GLY A 79 -4.66 6.53 -2.11
CA GLY A 79 -4.16 7.09 -0.87
C GLY A 79 -5.13 8.13 -0.32
N ARG A 80 -5.48 8.04 0.95
CA ARG A 80 -6.40 8.99 1.62
C ARG A 80 -5.82 9.48 2.93
N LEU A 81 -5.89 10.80 3.15
CA LEU A 81 -5.73 11.38 4.48
C LEU A 81 -7.09 11.27 5.20
N SER A 82 -7.24 10.20 5.98
CA SER A 82 -8.51 9.84 6.60
C SER A 82 -8.88 10.73 7.78
N GLY A 83 -7.88 11.25 8.50
CA GLY A 83 -8.08 12.18 9.61
C GLY A 83 -6.78 12.89 9.95
N VAL A 84 -6.85 14.20 10.15
CA VAL A 84 -5.67 15.06 10.41
C VAL A 84 -5.86 15.99 11.61
N VAL A 85 -6.87 15.70 12.44
CA VAL A 85 -7.29 16.55 13.56
C VAL A 85 -7.25 15.83 14.92
N ASP A 86 -7.02 14.52 14.93
CA ASP A 86 -7.10 13.67 16.12
C ASP A 86 -5.76 13.63 16.86
N ILE A 87 -5.41 14.74 17.51
CA ILE A 87 -4.14 14.87 18.25
C ILE A 87 -3.94 13.67 19.21
N PRO A 88 -2.75 13.02 19.21
CA PRO A 88 -1.54 13.40 18.48
C PRO A 88 -1.42 12.80 17.06
N ASN A 89 -2.36 11.98 16.62
CA ASN A 89 -2.24 11.18 15.41
C ASN A 89 -2.91 11.84 14.19
N SER A 90 -2.17 11.86 13.08
CA SER A 90 -2.80 11.79 11.77
C SER A 90 -3.08 10.33 11.43
N CYS A 91 -4.13 10.12 10.66
CA CYS A 91 -4.55 8.82 10.14
C CYS A 91 -4.58 8.91 8.62
N ALA A 92 -3.82 8.02 7.97
CA ALA A 92 -3.83 7.88 6.53
C ALA A 92 -4.11 6.42 6.15
N THR A 93 -4.67 6.22 4.97
CA THR A 93 -5.06 4.90 4.48
C THR A 93 -4.65 4.69 3.03
N VAL A 94 -4.32 3.44 2.70
CA VAL A 94 -4.05 2.97 1.34
C VAL A 94 -5.08 1.90 1.00
N TYR A 95 -5.78 2.08 -0.10
CA TYR A 95 -6.77 1.15 -0.63
C TYR A 95 -6.19 0.47 -1.86
N ILE A 96 -6.20 -0.87 -1.85
CA ILE A 96 -5.82 -1.69 -3.00
C ILE A 96 -7.09 -2.29 -3.59
N PRO A 97 -7.36 -2.09 -4.89
CA PRO A 97 -8.54 -2.67 -5.52
C PRO A 97 -8.38 -4.18 -5.61
N THR A 98 -9.33 -4.96 -5.09
CA THR A 98 -9.19 -6.42 -5.03
C THR A 98 -9.21 -7.08 -6.41
N ALA A 99 -9.89 -6.45 -7.38
CA ALA A 99 -10.06 -6.96 -8.74
C ALA A 99 -8.76 -6.98 -9.58
N ILE A 100 -7.63 -6.44 -9.10
CA ILE A 100 -6.34 -6.54 -9.80
C ILE A 100 -5.65 -7.89 -9.57
N PHE A 101 -6.17 -8.72 -8.67
CA PHE A 101 -5.62 -10.04 -8.35
C PHE A 101 -6.50 -11.15 -8.93
N ASP A 102 -5.88 -12.17 -9.52
CA ASP A 102 -6.57 -13.37 -10.03
C ASP A 102 -6.92 -14.39 -8.92
N PHE A 103 -6.76 -14.01 -7.66
CA PHE A 103 -7.00 -14.85 -6.48
C PHE A 103 -7.63 -14.00 -5.35
N PRO A 104 -8.31 -14.63 -4.37
CA PRO A 104 -8.91 -13.88 -3.26
C PRO A 104 -7.84 -13.30 -2.34
N VAL A 105 -7.60 -11.99 -2.46
CA VAL A 105 -6.63 -11.26 -1.64
C VAL A 105 -7.17 -10.85 -0.27
N THR A 106 -8.47 -11.02 0.00
CA THR A 106 -9.09 -10.61 1.26
C THR A 106 -8.83 -11.62 2.39
N PRO A 107 -8.85 -11.19 3.67
CA PRO A 107 -8.72 -12.12 4.80
C PRO A 107 -9.77 -13.24 4.75
N SER A 108 -9.34 -14.47 5.01
CA SER A 108 -10.23 -15.64 5.06
C SER A 108 -9.74 -16.65 6.10
N ALA A 109 -10.65 -17.53 6.56
CA ALA A 109 -10.32 -18.58 7.53
C ALA A 109 -9.31 -19.61 7.01
N SER A 110 -9.22 -19.77 5.68
CA SER A 110 -8.24 -20.65 5.02
C SER A 110 -6.82 -20.08 4.97
N GLY A 111 -6.62 -18.83 5.37
CA GLY A 111 -5.35 -18.14 5.25
C GLY A 111 -5.07 -17.60 3.84
N PRO A 112 -3.88 -17.00 3.62
CA PRO A 112 -3.54 -16.36 2.36
C PRO A 112 -3.26 -17.36 1.24
N HIS A 113 -3.73 -17.06 0.03
CA HIS A 113 -3.29 -17.75 -1.18
C HIS A 113 -1.78 -17.54 -1.38
N ARG A 114 -1.05 -18.57 -1.83
CA ARG A 114 0.39 -18.51 -2.04
C ARG A 114 0.71 -18.46 -3.53
N ILE A 115 1.19 -17.32 -4.00
CA ILE A 115 1.64 -17.14 -5.39
C ILE A 115 3.04 -17.73 -5.61
N ASP A 116 3.35 -18.08 -6.86
CA ASP A 116 4.74 -18.20 -7.31
C ASP A 116 5.27 -16.79 -7.61
N PRO A 117 6.23 -16.27 -6.83
CA PRO A 117 6.75 -14.92 -7.01
C PRO A 117 7.64 -14.77 -8.25
N GLY A 118 7.92 -15.86 -8.97
CA GLY A 118 8.72 -15.84 -10.19
C GLY A 118 10.18 -15.49 -9.97
N MET A 119 10.89 -15.25 -11.07
CA MET A 119 12.32 -14.94 -11.07
C MET A 119 12.57 -13.54 -10.49
N GLY A 120 12.97 -13.49 -9.22
CA GLY A 120 13.20 -12.24 -8.49
C GLY A 120 13.24 -12.42 -6.98
N ARG A 121 12.57 -13.45 -6.45
CA ARG A 121 12.72 -13.87 -5.05
C ARG A 121 13.89 -14.83 -4.94
N ARG A 122 15.01 -14.41 -4.34
CA ARG A 122 15.94 -15.37 -3.74
C ARG A 122 15.17 -16.08 -2.63
N GLY A 123 14.74 -17.32 -2.86
CA GLY A 123 14.23 -18.17 -1.79
C GLY A 123 15.29 -18.32 -0.67
N PRO A 124 14.94 -18.92 0.48
CA PRO A 124 16.00 -19.41 1.37
C PRO A 124 16.94 -20.27 0.51
N ALA A 125 18.25 -19.99 0.58
CA ALA A 125 19.25 -20.58 -0.29
C ALA A 125 18.95 -22.07 -0.51
N SER A 126 18.73 -22.45 -1.77
CA SER A 126 18.64 -23.86 -2.14
C SER A 126 19.85 -24.58 -1.57
N PRO A 127 19.73 -25.82 -1.07
CA PRO A 127 20.89 -26.62 -0.62
C PRO A 127 22.02 -26.68 -1.66
N VAL A 128 21.70 -26.50 -2.95
CA VAL A 128 22.64 -26.45 -4.07
C VAL A 128 23.56 -25.21 -4.02
N ASP A 129 23.09 -24.10 -3.46
CA ASP A 129 23.81 -22.82 -3.38
C ASP A 129 24.87 -22.80 -2.27
N ARG A 130 24.89 -23.81 -1.39
CA ARG A 130 25.92 -24.00 -0.34
C ARG A 130 27.13 -24.82 -0.80
N GLY A 131 27.17 -25.24 -2.06
CA GLY A 131 28.23 -26.11 -2.60
C GLY A 131 29.44 -25.38 -3.20
N ILE A 132 29.42 -24.06 -3.35
CA ILE A 132 30.49 -23.31 -4.01
C ILE A 132 31.08 -22.27 -3.04
N ARG A 133 31.88 -22.77 -2.10
CA ARG A 133 33.04 -22.04 -1.59
C ARG A 133 34.21 -23.02 -1.57
N ARG A 134 35.06 -22.94 -2.58
CA ARG A 134 36.49 -23.26 -2.46
C ARG A 134 37.22 -21.94 -2.27
#